data_AF-A0A7V3YK74-F1
#
_entry.id   AF-A0A7V3YK74-F1
#
_cell.length_a   1.000
_cell.length_b   1.000
_cell.length_c   1.000
_cell.angle_alpha   90.00
_cell.angle_beta   90.00
_cell.angle_gamma   90.00
#
_symmetry.space_group_name_H-M   'P 1'
#
loop_
_entity.id
_entity.type
_entity.pdbx_description
1 polymer ?
#
loop_
_entity_poly.entity_id
_entity_poly.type
_entity_poly.pdbx_seq_one_letter_code
_entity_poly.pdbx_strand_id
1 'polypeptide(L)'
;MFRKDRVNKIWKEKGATLLEVVMAVVIAGFGVSAVLGLFVMNLRASESNREYAACVLLVTDVMERLRAVPFEPRLGNKSVPGLLNALASKSLSSFYEYLEIAPPASVLQVIPEVLLYSTLDLIPESSESYVVELKVAWRENMNPVRFVTLVVKGGINDLLQAD
;
A
#
# COMPACT_ATOMS: atom_id res chain seq x y z
N MET A 1 80.58 -9.35 11.71
CA MET A 1 80.73 -7.97 11.17
C MET A 1 79.86 -7.87 9.91
N PHE A 2 78.75 -7.14 10.04
CA PHE A 2 77.85 -6.51 9.04
C PHE A 2 77.68 -7.07 7.60
N ARG A 3 76.45 -7.49 7.28
CA ARG A 3 75.58 -6.75 6.32
C ARG A 3 74.14 -7.27 6.41
N LYS A 4 73.36 -6.66 7.31
CA LYS A 4 71.93 -6.92 7.52
C LYS A 4 71.10 -5.71 7.08
N ASP A 5 71.45 -5.09 5.94
CA ASP A 5 70.87 -3.79 5.53
C ASP A 5 70.39 -3.75 4.07
N ARG A 6 70.02 -4.89 3.47
CA ARG A 6 69.50 -4.91 2.08
C ARG A 6 68.05 -5.36 1.94
N VAL A 7 67.25 -5.29 3.00
CA VAL A 7 65.82 -5.66 2.93
C VAL A 7 64.86 -4.55 3.37
N ASN A 8 65.35 -3.42 3.91
CA ASN A 8 64.47 -2.34 4.35
C ASN A 8 64.76 -1.00 3.64
N LYS A 9 63.67 -0.32 3.26
CA LYS A 9 63.56 1.05 2.73
C LYS A 9 63.74 1.27 1.22
N ILE A 10 62.91 0.64 0.40
CA ILE A 10 62.39 1.33 -0.81
C ILE A 10 60.88 1.09 -0.97
N TRP A 11 60.14 1.07 0.14
CA TRP A 11 58.76 1.56 0.09
C TRP A 11 58.88 3.08 0.11
N LYS A 12 59.00 3.63 -1.09
CA LYS A 12 59.10 5.05 -1.34
C LYS A 12 57.79 5.64 -0.82
N GLU A 13 57.86 6.33 0.32
CA GLU A 13 56.80 7.24 0.79
C GLU A 13 56.67 8.36 -0.26
N LYS A 14 56.04 8.04 -1.39
CA LYS A 14 55.54 9.03 -2.33
C LYS A 14 54.27 9.57 -1.68
N GLY A 15 54.36 10.76 -1.10
CA GLY A 15 53.17 11.47 -0.63
C GLY A 15 52.15 11.58 -1.77
N ALA A 16 50.87 11.42 -1.44
CA ALA A 16 49.79 11.52 -2.42
C ALA A 16 49.86 12.87 -3.12
N THR A 17 49.85 12.84 -4.46
CA THR A 17 49.82 14.07 -5.24
C THR A 17 48.45 14.74 -5.08
N LEU A 18 48.39 16.08 -5.14
CA LEU A 18 47.12 16.82 -5.09
C LEU A 18 46.11 16.29 -6.11
N LEU A 19 46.59 15.92 -7.31
CA LEU A 19 45.79 15.36 -8.38
C LEU A 19 45.17 13.99 -8.01
N GLU A 20 45.92 13.10 -7.37
CA GLU A 20 45.42 11.81 -6.90
C GLU A 20 44.34 11.98 -5.83
N VAL A 21 44.49 12.95 -4.92
CA VAL A 21 43.49 13.25 -3.89
C VAL A 21 42.22 13.81 -4.52
N VAL A 22 42.33 14.72 -5.48
CA VAL A 22 41.17 15.26 -6.21
C VAL A 22 40.45 14.16 -6.99
N MET A 23 41.18 13.29 -7.70
CA MET A 23 40.60 12.13 -8.39
C MET A 23 39.89 11.19 -7.42
N ALA A 24 40.49 10.87 -6.27
CA ALA A 24 39.89 10.02 -5.26
C ALA A 24 38.60 10.62 -4.69
N VAL A 25 38.56 11.93 -4.44
CA VAL A 25 37.37 12.65 -3.98
C VAL A 25 36.26 12.63 -5.03
N VAL A 26 36.61 12.83 -6.31
CA VAL A 26 35.64 12.78 -7.42
C VAL A 26 35.05 11.37 -7.55
N ILE A 27 35.88 10.33 -7.56
CA ILE A 27 35.42 8.93 -7.63
C ILE A 27 34.56 8.57 -6.41
N ALA A 28 34.99 8.97 -5.21
CA ALA A 28 34.22 8.76 -3.99
C ALA A 28 32.87 9.49 -4.05
N GLY A 29 32.84 10.74 -4.56
CA GLY A 29 31.63 11.53 -4.73
C GLY A 29 30.61 10.87 -5.66
N PHE A 30 31.07 10.33 -6.80
CA PHE A 30 30.22 9.54 -7.69
C PHE A 30 29.72 8.26 -7.02
N GLY A 31 30.59 7.54 -6.29
CA GLY A 31 30.22 6.34 -5.56
C GLY A 31 29.13 6.59 -4.52
N VAL A 32 29.30 7.62 -3.68
CA VAL A 32 28.32 8.01 -2.66
C VAL A 32 26.99 8.43 -3.32
N SER A 33 27.04 9.20 -4.40
CA SER A 33 25.83 9.66 -5.10
C SER A 33 25.02 8.50 -5.68
N ALA A 34 25.69 7.50 -6.26
CA ALA A 34 25.04 6.31 -6.81
C ALA A 34 24.38 5.46 -5.70
N VAL A 35 25.07 5.26 -4.59
CA VAL A 35 24.54 4.50 -3.43
C VAL A 35 23.34 5.21 -2.82
N LEU A 36 23.39 6.53 -2.67
CA LEU A 36 22.25 7.32 -2.17
C LEU A 36 21.05 7.23 -3.11
N GLY A 37 21.25 7.31 -4.43
CA GLY A 37 20.20 7.13 -5.42
C GLY A 37 19.50 5.77 -5.27
N LEU A 38 20.28 4.68 -5.19
CA LEU A 38 19.75 3.33 -4.97
C LEU A 38 19.02 3.20 -3.63
N PHE A 39 19.53 3.82 -2.57
CA PHE A 39 18.91 3.78 -1.25
C PHE A 39 17.54 4.48 -1.25
N VAL A 40 17.44 5.65 -1.87
CA VAL A 40 16.15 6.37 -2.01
C VAL A 40 15.16 5.57 -2.85
N MET A 41 15.60 4.94 -3.94
CA MET A 41 14.73 4.09 -4.75
C MET A 41 14.23 2.88 -3.95
N ASN A 42 15.10 2.25 -3.16
CA ASN A 42 14.74 1.12 -2.31
C ASN A 42 13.74 1.52 -1.21
N LEU A 43 13.94 2.65 -0.55
CA LEU A 43 12.99 3.18 0.43
C LEU A 43 11.61 3.41 -0.18
N ARG A 44 11.55 4.04 -1.36
CA ARG A 44 10.28 4.27 -2.07
C ARG A 44 9.60 2.96 -2.47
N ALA A 45 10.36 1.97 -2.92
CA ALA A 45 9.83 0.65 -3.25
C ALA A 45 9.29 -0.07 -1.99
N SER A 46 10.01 0.02 -0.88
CA SER A 46 9.59 -0.56 0.40
C SER A 46 8.32 0.10 0.95
N GLU A 47 8.22 1.43 0.87
CA GLU A 47 7.00 2.17 1.26
C GLU A 47 5.83 1.76 0.38
N SER A 48 6.03 1.71 -0.94
CA SER A 48 5.00 1.28 -1.88
C SER A 48 4.50 -0.15 -1.59
N ASN A 49 5.40 -1.10 -1.34
CA ASN A 49 5.01 -2.46 -0.96
C ASN A 49 4.20 -2.50 0.33
N ARG A 50 4.56 -1.66 1.31
CA ARG A 50 3.82 -1.56 2.58
C ARG A 50 2.42 -1.01 2.35
N GLU A 51 2.28 0.04 1.52
CA GLU A 51 0.99 0.60 1.13
C GLU A 51 0.12 -0.43 0.40
N TYR A 52 0.69 -1.18 -0.55
CA TYR A 52 -0.01 -2.26 -1.26
C TYR A 52 -0.50 -3.35 -0.30
N ALA A 53 0.33 -3.80 0.64
CA ALA A 53 -0.08 -4.79 1.63
C ALA A 53 -1.24 -4.28 2.51
N ALA A 54 -1.19 -3.01 2.92
CA ALA A 54 -2.28 -2.38 3.68
C ALA A 54 -3.57 -2.27 2.85
N CYS A 55 -3.47 -1.98 1.56
CA CYS A 55 -4.61 -1.97 0.64
C CYS A 55 -5.26 -3.35 0.54
N VAL A 56 -4.47 -4.41 0.40
CA VAL A 56 -5.00 -5.79 0.35
C VAL A 56 -5.75 -6.12 1.64
N LEU A 57 -5.17 -5.79 2.80
CA LEU A 57 -5.83 -6.00 4.10
C LEU A 57 -7.15 -5.23 4.21
N LEU A 58 -7.19 -3.99 3.72
CA LEU A 58 -8.41 -3.18 3.71
C LEU A 58 -9.50 -3.81 2.86
N VAL A 59 -9.15 -4.25 1.65
CA VAL A 59 -10.09 -4.88 0.73
C VAL A 59 -10.63 -6.17 1.34
N THR A 60 -9.76 -7.01 1.90
CA THR A 60 -10.19 -8.23 2.58
C THR A 60 -11.13 -7.93 3.74
N ASP A 61 -10.82 -6.96 4.60
CA ASP A 61 -11.68 -6.56 5.72
C ASP A 61 -13.06 -6.06 5.24
N VAL A 62 -13.10 -5.19 4.24
CA VAL A 62 -14.37 -4.68 3.66
C VAL A 62 -15.20 -5.83 3.09
N MET A 63 -14.57 -6.72 2.32
CA MET A 63 -15.26 -7.85 1.71
C MET A 63 -15.76 -8.86 2.76
N GLU A 64 -14.95 -9.19 3.77
CA GLU A 64 -15.36 -10.08 4.86
C GLU A 64 -16.53 -9.51 5.66
N ARG A 65 -16.50 -8.20 5.96
CA ARG A 65 -17.60 -7.53 6.64
C ARG A 65 -18.85 -7.52 5.78
N LEU A 66 -18.72 -7.28 4.48
CA LEU A 66 -19.84 -7.33 3.57
C LEU A 66 -20.45 -8.73 3.48
N ARG A 67 -19.63 -9.79 3.50
CA ARG A 67 -20.10 -11.20 3.59
C ARG A 67 -20.88 -11.47 4.86
N ALA A 68 -20.53 -10.80 5.95
CA ALA A 68 -21.21 -10.96 7.22
C ALA A 68 -22.53 -10.18 7.31
N VAL A 69 -22.82 -9.25 6.37
CA VAL A 69 -24.08 -8.51 6.34
C VAL A 69 -25.18 -9.37 5.71
N PRO A 70 -26.27 -9.66 6.42
CA PRO A 70 -27.36 -10.46 5.87
C PRO A 70 -28.18 -9.69 4.83
N PHE A 71 -28.78 -10.40 3.87
CA PHE A 71 -29.72 -9.80 2.92
C PHE A 71 -31.03 -9.35 3.56
N GLU A 72 -31.52 -10.15 4.49
CA GLU A 72 -32.78 -9.90 5.19
C GLU A 72 -32.50 -9.66 6.68
N PRO A 73 -33.21 -8.74 7.33
CA PRO A 73 -32.98 -8.33 8.72
C PRO A 73 -33.38 -9.38 9.78
N ARG A 74 -33.45 -10.68 9.44
CA ARG A 74 -33.97 -11.74 10.32
C ARG A 74 -33.16 -11.92 11.62
N LEU A 75 -31.89 -11.51 11.63
CA LEU A 75 -30.96 -11.68 12.75
C LEU A 75 -30.38 -10.34 13.27
N GLY A 76 -30.83 -9.20 12.75
CA GLY A 76 -30.33 -7.89 13.18
C GLY A 76 -30.87 -6.71 12.36
N ASN A 77 -30.56 -5.49 12.81
CA ASN A 77 -31.02 -4.24 12.21
C ASN A 77 -30.24 -3.83 10.93
N LYS A 78 -29.17 -4.56 10.58
CA LYS A 78 -28.30 -4.26 9.43
C LYS A 78 -28.54 -5.23 8.30
N SER A 79 -28.68 -4.73 7.09
CA SER A 79 -28.95 -5.55 5.90
C SER A 79 -28.34 -4.94 4.64
N VAL A 80 -28.16 -5.74 3.59
CA VAL A 80 -27.63 -5.24 2.30
C VAL A 80 -28.48 -4.09 1.72
N PRO A 81 -29.84 -4.18 1.69
CA PRO A 81 -30.66 -3.05 1.27
C PRO A 81 -30.53 -1.81 2.17
N GLY A 82 -30.35 -2.01 3.48
CA GLY A 82 -30.11 -0.91 4.41
C GLY A 82 -28.76 -0.24 4.19
N LEU A 83 -27.73 -1.03 3.87
CA LEU A 83 -26.39 -0.55 3.53
C LEU A 83 -26.39 0.27 2.24
N LEU A 84 -27.14 -0.16 1.21
CA LEU A 84 -27.31 0.62 -0.02
C LEU A 84 -27.78 2.06 0.28
N ASN A 85 -28.76 2.20 1.18
CA ASN A 85 -29.26 3.52 1.58
C ASN A 85 -28.22 4.34 2.35
N ALA A 86 -27.42 3.69 3.20
CA ALA A 86 -26.35 4.35 3.94
C ALA A 86 -25.19 4.80 3.04
N LEU A 87 -24.98 4.13 1.92
CA LEU A 87 -23.95 4.43 0.93
C LEU A 87 -24.37 5.46 -0.13
N ALA A 88 -25.37 6.30 0.15
CA ALA A 88 -25.77 7.38 -0.75
C ALA A 88 -24.61 8.35 -1.10
N SER A 89 -23.67 8.53 -0.17
CA SER A 89 -22.43 9.31 -0.35
C SER A 89 -21.34 8.57 -1.13
N LYS A 90 -21.51 7.26 -1.35
CA LYS A 90 -20.50 6.32 -1.89
C LYS A 90 -19.18 6.31 -1.14
N SER A 91 -19.10 6.85 0.07
CA SER A 91 -17.85 6.92 0.81
C SER A 91 -17.60 5.64 1.60
N LEU A 92 -16.33 5.23 1.68
CA LEU A 92 -15.94 4.11 2.51
C LEU A 92 -16.13 4.40 4.01
N SER A 93 -16.11 5.67 4.43
CA SER A 93 -16.44 6.06 5.80
C SER A 93 -17.87 5.69 6.19
N SER A 94 -18.84 5.95 5.32
CA SER A 94 -20.26 5.67 5.58
C SER A 94 -20.54 4.17 5.73
N PHE A 95 -19.73 3.30 5.09
CA PHE A 95 -19.76 1.86 5.32
C PHE A 95 -19.42 1.49 6.77
N TYR A 96 -18.31 2.00 7.29
CA TYR A 96 -17.88 1.72 8.67
C TYR A 96 -18.82 2.33 9.71
N GLU A 97 -19.34 3.53 9.43
CA GLU A 97 -20.36 4.18 10.27
C GLU A 97 -21.65 3.36 10.33
N TYR A 98 -22.17 2.89 9.19
CA TYR A 98 -23.35 2.03 9.15
C TYR A 98 -23.15 0.73 9.94
N LEU A 99 -21.98 0.13 9.80
CA LEU A 99 -21.61 -1.08 10.53
C LEU A 99 -21.26 -0.82 12.00
N GLU A 100 -21.18 0.43 12.45
CA GLU A 100 -20.85 0.85 13.83
C GLU A 100 -19.55 0.21 14.34
N ILE A 101 -18.56 0.15 13.46
CA ILE A 101 -17.27 -0.49 13.69
C ILE A 101 -16.15 0.48 13.36
N ALA A 102 -15.03 0.35 14.05
CA ALA A 102 -13.85 1.12 13.70
C ALA A 102 -13.18 0.54 12.44
N PRO A 103 -12.71 1.39 11.51
CA PRO A 103 -11.84 0.97 10.43
C PRO A 103 -10.54 0.35 10.96
N PRO A 104 -9.90 -0.56 10.21
CA PRO A 104 -8.71 -1.27 10.67
C PRO A 104 -7.55 -0.32 10.96
N ALA A 105 -7.18 -0.21 12.24
CA ALA A 105 -6.13 0.72 12.70
C ALA A 105 -4.77 0.46 12.04
N SER A 106 -4.43 -0.80 11.77
CA SER A 106 -3.19 -1.19 11.08
C SER A 106 -3.11 -0.62 9.67
N VAL A 107 -4.24 -0.54 8.96
CA VAL A 107 -4.32 0.07 7.62
C VAL A 107 -4.17 1.58 7.74
N LEU A 108 -4.88 2.22 8.68
CA LEU A 108 -4.83 3.68 8.87
C LEU A 108 -3.46 4.20 9.33
N GLN A 109 -2.66 3.37 10.01
CA GLN A 109 -1.27 3.72 10.34
C GLN A 109 -0.37 3.76 9.10
N VAL A 110 -0.70 3.00 8.06
CA VAL A 110 0.10 2.91 6.82
C VAL A 110 -0.43 3.88 5.76
N ILE A 111 -1.75 3.98 5.61
CA ILE A 111 -2.46 4.84 4.64
C ILE A 111 -3.58 5.62 5.32
N PRO A 112 -3.27 6.71 6.06
CA PRO A 112 -4.25 7.44 6.87
C PRO A 112 -5.41 8.04 6.07
N GLU A 113 -5.13 8.46 4.84
CA GLU A 113 -6.08 9.16 3.97
C GLU A 113 -6.95 8.19 3.14
N VAL A 114 -6.81 6.88 3.32
CA VAL A 114 -7.50 5.89 2.49
C VAL A 114 -9.02 6.02 2.57
N LEU A 115 -9.58 6.37 3.73
CA LEU A 115 -11.03 6.53 3.90
C LEU A 115 -11.58 7.78 3.20
N LEU A 116 -10.73 8.78 2.98
CA LEU A 116 -11.12 10.03 2.33
C LEU A 116 -11.25 9.85 0.82
N TYR A 117 -10.35 9.07 0.22
CA TYR A 117 -10.27 8.92 -1.23
C TYR A 117 -10.89 7.62 -1.75
N SER A 118 -11.19 6.66 -0.86
CA SER A 118 -11.82 5.39 -1.25
C SER A 118 -13.34 5.48 -1.27
N THR A 119 -13.94 4.82 -2.24
CA THR A 119 -15.40 4.78 -2.44
C THR A 119 -15.90 3.35 -2.49
N LEU A 120 -17.13 3.14 -2.00
CA LEU A 120 -17.84 1.88 -2.04
C LEU A 120 -19.23 2.11 -2.62
N ASP A 121 -19.55 1.40 -3.69
CA ASP A 121 -20.82 1.49 -4.39
C ASP A 121 -21.52 0.13 -4.40
N LEU A 122 -22.85 0.14 -4.26
CA LEU A 122 -23.70 -1.04 -4.40
C LEU A 122 -24.67 -0.77 -5.55
N ILE A 123 -24.54 -1.55 -6.62
CA ILE A 123 -25.34 -1.40 -7.82
C ILE A 123 -26.34 -2.57 -7.85
N PRO A 124 -27.66 -2.31 -7.80
CA PRO A 124 -28.65 -3.35 -7.91
C PRO A 124 -28.61 -3.97 -9.31
N GLU A 125 -28.42 -5.28 -9.39
CA GLU A 125 -28.45 -6.04 -10.65
C GLU A 125 -29.77 -6.80 -10.79
N SER A 126 -30.33 -7.30 -9.69
CA SER A 126 -31.65 -7.93 -9.65
C SER A 126 -32.33 -7.70 -8.29
N SER A 127 -33.54 -8.23 -8.10
CA SER A 127 -34.21 -8.22 -6.80
C SER A 127 -33.49 -9.04 -5.71
N GLU A 128 -32.54 -9.90 -6.09
CA GLU A 128 -31.82 -10.78 -5.18
C GLU A 128 -30.29 -10.68 -5.30
N SER A 129 -29.77 -9.72 -6.07
CA SER A 129 -28.33 -9.52 -6.26
C SER A 129 -27.92 -8.04 -6.35
N TYR A 130 -26.74 -7.76 -5.81
CA TYR A 130 -26.06 -6.47 -5.89
C TYR A 130 -24.62 -6.67 -6.35
N VAL A 131 -24.19 -5.87 -7.33
CA VAL A 131 -22.78 -5.73 -7.67
C VAL A 131 -22.17 -4.70 -6.72
N VAL A 132 -21.09 -5.07 -6.06
CA VAL A 132 -20.35 -4.19 -5.16
C VAL A 132 -19.08 -3.76 -5.85
N GLU A 133 -18.87 -2.45 -5.90
CA GLU A 133 -17.68 -1.85 -6.45
C GLU A 133 -16.95 -1.07 -5.36
N LEU A 134 -15.79 -1.58 -4.94
CA LEU A 134 -14.88 -0.91 -4.02
C LEU A 134 -13.73 -0.31 -4.83
N LYS A 135 -13.57 1.02 -4.74
CA LYS A 135 -12.43 1.74 -5.30
C LYS A 135 -11.55 2.22 -4.17
N VAL A 136 -10.34 1.68 -4.09
CA VAL A 136 -9.37 2.04 -3.06
C VAL A 136 -8.36 3.02 -3.62
N ALA A 137 -8.28 4.20 -3.02
CA ALA A 137 -7.26 5.20 -3.27
C ALA A 137 -6.79 5.79 -1.93
N TRP A 138 -5.50 6.10 -1.84
CA TRP A 138 -4.88 6.69 -0.64
C TRP A 138 -3.98 7.88 -0.97
N ARG A 139 -4.08 8.40 -2.19
CA ARG A 139 -3.49 9.67 -2.64
C ARG A 139 -4.44 10.30 -3.66
N GLU A 140 -4.59 11.61 -3.63
CA GLU A 140 -5.51 12.37 -4.49
C GLU A 140 -5.29 12.09 -6.00
N ASN A 141 -4.04 12.00 -6.43
CA ASN A 141 -3.68 11.81 -7.85
C ASN A 141 -3.43 10.35 -8.24
N MET A 142 -3.85 9.38 -7.41
CA MET A 142 -3.66 7.96 -7.69
C MET A 142 -4.86 7.40 -8.45
N ASN A 143 -4.58 6.57 -9.46
CA ASN A 143 -5.63 5.75 -10.07
C ASN A 143 -6.13 4.74 -9.02
N PRO A 144 -7.43 4.74 -8.70
CA PRO A 144 -7.96 3.86 -7.69
C PRO A 144 -7.84 2.40 -8.13
N VAL A 145 -7.49 1.52 -7.19
CA VAL A 145 -7.57 0.08 -7.41
C VAL A 145 -9.03 -0.33 -7.28
N ARG A 146 -9.59 -0.90 -8.35
CA ARG A 146 -11.01 -1.27 -8.43
C ARG A 146 -11.18 -2.75 -8.10
N PHE A 147 -12.10 -3.05 -7.20
CA PHE A 147 -12.52 -4.40 -6.85
C PHE A 147 -14.02 -4.49 -7.07
N VAL A 148 -14.43 -5.49 -7.84
CA VAL A 148 -15.85 -5.77 -8.12
C VAL A 148 -16.18 -7.14 -7.56
N THR A 149 -17.29 -7.27 -6.85
CA THR A 149 -17.80 -8.56 -6.38
C THR A 149 -19.31 -8.62 -6.47
N LEU A 150 -19.89 -9.82 -6.44
CA LEU A 150 -21.33 -10.04 -6.51
C LEU A 150 -21.86 -10.56 -5.17
N VAL A 151 -22.84 -9.87 -4.62
CA VAL A 151 -23.54 -10.26 -3.40
C VAL A 151 -24.91 -10.78 -3.83
N VAL A 152 -25.23 -12.02 -3.50
CA VAL A 152 -26.53 -12.65 -3.80
C VAL A 152 -27.23 -13.09 -2.53
N LYS A 153 -28.56 -13.21 -2.53
CA LYS A 153 -29.37 -13.62 -1.36
C LYS A 153 -28.89 -14.91 -0.66
N GLY A 154 -28.16 -15.78 -1.37
CA GLY A 154 -27.51 -16.98 -0.85
C GLY A 154 -26.05 -16.84 -0.34
N GLY A 155 -25.46 -15.63 -0.37
CA GLY A 155 -24.07 -15.35 0.01
C GLY A 155 -23.32 -14.47 -1.01
N ILE A 156 -22.04 -14.16 -0.78
CA ILE A 156 -21.20 -13.50 -1.79
C ILE A 156 -20.61 -14.56 -2.71
N ASN A 157 -20.77 -14.37 -4.02
CA ASN A 157 -20.03 -15.11 -5.05
C ASN A 157 -18.88 -14.21 -5.51
N ASP A 158 -17.65 -14.57 -5.13
CA ASP A 158 -16.46 -13.83 -5.54
C ASP A 158 -16.23 -13.99 -7.06
N LEU A 159 -16.75 -13.05 -7.84
CA LEU A 159 -16.28 -12.82 -9.20
C LEU A 159 -15.07 -11.89 -9.11
N LEU A 160 -13.87 -12.47 -8.94
CA LEU A 160 -12.62 -11.73 -9.07
C LEU A 160 -12.42 -11.33 -10.53
N GLN A 161 -12.91 -10.16 -10.92
CA GLN A 161 -12.50 -9.51 -12.15
C GLN A 161 -11.49 -8.41 -11.79
N ALA A 162 -10.21 -8.72 -12.00
CA ALA A 162 -9.13 -7.75 -12.03
C ALA A 162 -8.93 -7.36 -13.50
N ASP A 163 -9.28 -6.12 -13.85
CA ASP A 163 -8.86 -5.48 -15.10
C ASP A 163 -7.56 -4.70 -14.87
#